data_AF-A0A3B8JT71-F1
#
_entry.id   AF-A0A3B8JT71-F1
#
_cell.length_a   1.000
_cell.length_b   1.000
_cell.length_c   1.000
_cell.angle_alpha   90.00
_cell.angle_beta   90.00
_cell.angle_gamma   90.00
#
_symmetry.space_group_name_H-M   'P 1'
#
loop_
_entity.id
_entity.type
_entity.pdbx_description
1 polymer ?
#
loop_
_entity_poly.entity_id
_entity_poly.type
_entity_poly.pdbx_seq_one_letter_code
_entity_poly.pdbx_strand_id
1 'polypeptide(L)' 'MGTQTSFILKVLIFSAGISALIKYGGPYLPVDATSVNALIAVLTPTLVLAIALWLRSRKPDILPP' A
#
# COMPACT_ATOMS: atom_id res chain seq x y z
N MET A 1 12.51 5.78 -26.07
CA MET A 1 11.88 4.68 -25.29
C MET A 1 12.82 4.18 -24.18
N GLY A 2 13.37 5.05 -23.33
CA GLY A 2 14.37 4.66 -22.29
C GLY A 2 13.91 4.84 -20.84
N THR A 3 12.93 5.71 -20.61
CA THR A 3 12.42 6.07 -19.27
C THR A 3 11.47 5.01 -18.69
N GLN A 4 10.63 4.41 -19.54
CA GLN A 4 9.65 3.41 -19.12
C GLN A 4 10.30 2.12 -18.62
N THR A 5 11.35 1.65 -19.30
CA THR A 5 12.08 0.45 -18.92
C THR A 5 12.74 0.61 -17.55
N SER A 6 13.32 1.79 -17.29
CA SER A 6 13.90 2.12 -15.98
C SER A 6 12.84 2.19 -14.87
N PHE A 7 11.67 2.75 -15.16
CA PHE A 7 10.54 2.77 -14.22
C PHE A 7 10.05 1.36 -13.90
N ILE A 8 9.82 0.52 -14.92
CA ILE A 8 9.35 -0.86 -14.75
C ILE A 8 10.38 -1.68 -13.95
N LEU A 9 11.68 -1.56 -14.24
CA LEU A 9 12.74 -2.24 -13.49
C LEU A 9 12.76 -1.84 -12.02
N LYS A 10 12.64 -0.54 -11.71
CA LYS A 10 12.57 -0.06 -10.33
C LYS A 10 11.38 -0.63 -9.58
N VAL A 11 10.20 -0.61 -10.20
CA VAL A 11 8.98 -1.16 -9.61
C VAL A 11 9.10 -2.67 -9.43
N LEU A 12 9.70 -3.38 -10.38
CA LEU A 12 9.86 -4.84 -10.33
C LEU A 12 10.82 -5.26 -9.22
N ILE A 13 11.96 -4.56 -9.06
CA ILE A 13 12.90 -4.80 -7.96
C ILE A 13 12.24 -4.48 -6.61
N PHE A 14 11.52 -3.36 -6.51
CA PHE A 14 10.84 -2.95 -5.28
C PHE A 14 9.74 -3.95 -4.89
N SER A 15 8.92 -4.38 -5.86
CA SER A 15 7.86 -5.37 -5.67
C SER A 15 8.42 -6.74 -5.29
N ALA A 16 9.48 -7.20 -5.98
CA ALA A 16 10.16 -8.44 -5.63
C ALA A 16 10.76 -8.38 -4.22
N GLY A 17 11.35 -7.24 -3.84
CA GLY A 17 11.85 -6.98 -2.49
C GLY A 17 10.75 -7.04 -1.43
N ILE A 18 9.62 -6.36 -1.66
CA ILE A 18 8.45 -6.41 -0.75
C ILE A 18 7.90 -7.84 -0.66
N SER A 19 7.78 -8.55 -1.77
CA SER A 19 7.30 -9.94 -1.79
C SER A 19 8.21 -10.86 -0.98
N ALA A 20 9.53 -10.73 -1.14
CA ALA A 20 10.51 -11.47 -0.35
C ALA A 20 10.43 -11.11 1.14
N LEU A 21 10.29 -9.81 1.45
CA LEU A 21 10.11 -9.33 2.83
C LEU A 21 8.82 -9.86 3.47
N ILE A 22 7.72 -9.97 2.74
CA ILE A 22 6.48 -10.55 3.28
C ILE A 22 6.64 -12.06 3.46
N LYS A 23 7.15 -12.76 2.44
CA LYS A 23 7.28 -14.22 2.44
C LYS A 23 8.24 -14.72 3.52
N TYR A 24 9.38 -14.07 3.68
CA TYR A 24 10.40 -14.49 4.63
C TYR A 24 10.36 -13.68 5.92
N GLY A 25 9.94 -12.41 5.90
CA GLY A 25 9.84 -11.58 7.10
C GLY A 25 8.62 -11.91 7.96
N GLY A 26 7.51 -12.39 7.38
CA GLY A 26 6.32 -12.79 8.15
C GLY A 26 6.62 -13.72 9.34
N PRO A 27 7.34 -14.84 9.16
CA PRO A 27 7.76 -15.72 10.26
C PRO A 27 8.73 -15.11 11.27
N TYR A 28 9.48 -14.06 10.90
CA TYR A 28 10.40 -13.36 11.80
C TYR A 28 9.76 -12.16 12.50
N LEU A 29 8.55 -11.75 12.09
CA LEU A 29 7.82 -10.73 12.80
C LEU A 29 7.18 -11.39 14.03
N PRO A 30 7.60 -11.05 15.27
CA PRO A 30 7.01 -11.57 16.48
C PRO A 30 5.65 -10.88 16.72
N VAL A 31 4.72 -11.11 15.79
CA VAL A 31 3.35 -10.64 15.88
C VAL A 31 2.54 -11.77 16.47
N ASP A 32 2.20 -11.64 17.74
CA ASP A 32 1.30 -12.58 18.37
C ASP A 32 -0.02 -12.62 17.58
N ALA A 33 -0.56 -13.82 17.38
CA ALA A 33 -1.82 -14.07 16.69
C ALA A 33 -3.02 -13.64 17.54
N THR A 34 -3.06 -12.36 17.93
CA THR A 34 -4.13 -11.76 18.71
C THR A 34 -5.20 -11.19 17.77
N SER A 35 -6.44 -11.17 18.26
CA SER A 35 -7.58 -10.58 17.55
C SER A 35 -7.37 -9.10 17.22
N VAL A 36 -6.61 -8.37 18.04
CA VAL A 36 -6.31 -6.95 17.83
C VAL A 36 -5.39 -6.76 16.63
N ASN A 37 -4.31 -7.54 16.52
CA ASN A 37 -3.38 -7.46 15.40
C ASN A 37 -4.06 -7.83 14.07
N ALA A 38 -4.90 -8.86 14.09
CA ALA A 38 -5.72 -9.23 12.93
C ALA A 38 -6.70 -8.11 12.54
N LEU A 39 -7.37 -7.50 13.52
CA LEU A 39 -8.31 -6.40 13.28
C LEU A 39 -7.60 -5.18 12.68
N ILE A 40 -6.40 -4.82 13.18
CA ILE A 40 -5.61 -3.72 12.62
C ILE A 40 -5.23 -4.01 11.18
N ALA A 41 -4.75 -5.22 10.86
CA ALA A 41 -4.35 -5.62 9.50
C ALA A 41 -5.51 -5.57 8.49
N VAL A 42 -6.74 -5.85 8.95
CA VAL A 42 -7.95 -5.78 8.12
C VAL A 42 -8.49 -4.35 8.01
N LEU A 43 -8.50 -3.59 9.10
CA LEU A 43 -9.06 -2.23 9.12
C LEU A 43 -8.14 -1.19 8.48
N THR A 44 -6.82 -1.38 8.52
CA THR A 44 -5.88 -0.43 7.90
C THR A 44 -6.14 -0.19 6.41
N PRO A 45 -6.24 -1.20 5.52
CA PRO A 45 -6.54 -0.95 4.11
C PRO A 45 -7.91 -0.29 3.91
N THR A 46 -8.91 -0.63 4.74
CA THR A 46 -10.23 0.02 4.70
C THR A 46 -10.15 1.50 5.10
N LEU A 47 -9.41 1.83 6.15
CA LEU A 47 -9.23 3.19 6.63
C LEU A 47 -8.41 4.02 5.63
N VAL A 48 -7.36 3.45 5.05
CA VAL A 48 -6.56 4.09 3.99
C VAL A 48 -7.44 4.39 2.78
N LEU A 49 -8.28 3.44 2.34
CA LEU A 49 -9.21 3.66 1.25
C LEU A 49 -10.25 4.74 1.60
N ALA A 50 -10.81 4.70 2.81
CA ALA A 50 -11.76 5.69 3.28
C ALA A 50 -11.15 7.10 3.29
N ILE A 51 -9.92 7.25 3.78
CA ILE A 51 -9.17 8.52 3.75
C ILE A 51 -8.89 8.93 2.31
N ALA A 52 -8.44 8.02 1.45
CA ALA A 52 -8.15 8.31 0.05
C ALA A 52 -9.41 8.81 -0.70
N LEU A 53 -10.56 8.18 -0.47
CA LEU A 53 -11.85 8.61 -1.01
C LEU A 53 -12.27 9.96 -0.43
N TRP A 54 -12.13 10.15 0.89
CA TRP A 54 -12.43 11.42 1.55
C TRP A 54 -11.61 12.58 0.98
N LEU A 55 -10.30 12.37 0.77
CA LEU A 55 -9.41 13.35 0.15
C LEU A 55 -9.78 13.60 -1.32
N ARG A 56 -10.20 12.56 -2.06
CA ARG A 56 -10.68 12.70 -3.44
C ARG A 56 -11.98 13.48 -3.52
N SER A 57 -12.95 13.18 -2.66
CA SER A 57 -14.23 13.88 -2.57
C SER A 57 -14.08 15.32 -2.07
N ARG A 58 -12.96 15.64 -1.41
CA ARG A 58 -12.58 17.00 -1.02
C ARG A 58 -11.89 17.80 -2.09
N LYS A 59 -11.54 17.24 -3.26
CA LYS A 59 -11.17 18.07 -4.42
C LYS A 59 -12.42 18.88 -4.78
N PRO A 60 -12.48 20.18 -4.46
CA PRO A 60 -13.61 20.98 -4.87
C PRO A 60 -13.46 21.18 -6.38
N ASP A 61 -14.52 20.91 -7.13
CA ASP A 61 -14.63 21.24 -8.55
C ASP A 61 -14.58 22.76 -8.74
N ILE A 62 -13.41 23.36 -8.52
CA ILE A 62 -13.12 24.78 -8.77
C ILE A 62 -12.13 24.85 -9.92
N LEU A 63 -12.59 24.52 -11.12
CA LEU A 63 -12.05 25.13 -12.33
C LEU A 63 -13.23 25.57 -13.20
N PRO A 64 -13.30 26.87 -13.60
CA PRO A 64 -14.32 27.35 -14.53
C PRO A 64 -14.13 26.74 -15.94
N PRO A 65 -15.18 26.78 -16.79
CA PRO A 65 -15.25 26.10 -18.09
C PRO A 65 -14.21 26.57 -19.12
#